data_AF-A0AAN5BZK2-F1
#
_entry.id   AF-A0AAN5BZK2-F1
#
_cell.length_a   1.000
_cell.length_b   1.000
_cell.length_c   1.000
_cell.angle_alpha   90.00
_cell.angle_beta   90.00
_cell.angle_gamma   90.00
#
_symmetry.space_group_name_H-M   'P 1'
#
loop_
_entity.id
_entity.type
_entity.pdbx_description
1 polymer ?
#
loop_
_entity_poly.entity_id
_entity_poly.type
_entity_poly.pdbx_seq_one_letter_code
_entity_poly.pdbx_strand_id
1 'polypeptide(L)'
;MCEALMSYIQRWSEGHLAALPDDLMKFQLPITLFQSLIRTLRTQNQDGSWGSSNSAEETAYAVLILKSVAPFSFTNMISAEIKDAINRGVQFILTKGQRSQTDDQLWLDKTLYAIPTVSDSYIMAALQAEDTIDKLAEIPHMLANVSTAMVLKMTEYFSRLPSQMETPKWVIQASVIEAILFGYRLKTLDVFSTGGALGEKYIKYGACFWTLANNSSPEYLLSTWVVYSMIELSIGIFQEDELMEKSLVNLPDFTTDMIADYIDELCNETALCKDSSLHGHSSRTNISDVNEETLTRLKSIRENIGTWFRFVLDDNLKANTSPYHRRDLQKELEMSTLAATQQAKAHRSLNNRLPHSGTECATVSTGQTFYTWLHTSAVHDVKSAVVSKSLVCKIGNGGDVFPTAREKYLAEKLWRQISVEGRLWNDFGSIERDRLASNLNSVNFPEFSSPQSLLLDGDVGTQLLQLAEYEHKCTLSCLNDLTQILDSTGRQTISLYLQMYYRCCVIYSETCVKYAFGSTTAT
;
A
#
# COMPACT_ATOMS: atom_id res chain seq x y z
N MET A 1 -28.62 3.19 -1.35
CA MET A 1 -27.62 3.68 -0.37
C MET A 1 -27.08 5.05 -0.77
N CYS A 2 -26.44 5.19 -1.94
CA CYS A 2 -25.85 6.47 -2.38
C CYS A 2 -26.83 7.65 -2.35
N GLU A 3 -28.06 7.47 -2.86
CA GLU A 3 -29.13 8.49 -2.78
C GLU A 3 -29.39 8.98 -1.35
N ALA A 4 -29.48 8.05 -0.39
CA ALA A 4 -29.72 8.38 1.01
C ALA A 4 -28.53 9.14 1.63
N LEU A 5 -27.31 8.72 1.33
CA LEU A 5 -26.09 9.42 1.78
C LEU A 5 -25.98 10.82 1.17
N MET A 6 -26.35 10.99 -0.11
CA MET A 6 -26.40 12.30 -0.76
C MET A 6 -27.45 13.20 -0.13
N SER A 7 -28.64 12.68 0.15
CA SER A 7 -29.68 13.42 0.88
C SER A 7 -29.20 13.85 2.27
N TYR A 8 -28.49 12.95 2.97
CA TYR A 8 -27.91 13.24 4.28
C TYR A 8 -26.89 14.38 4.24
N ILE A 9 -25.99 14.35 3.26
CA ILE A 9 -25.00 15.41 3.05
C ILE A 9 -25.68 16.73 2.70
N GLN A 10 -26.72 16.70 1.86
CA GLN A 10 -27.48 17.91 1.53
C GLN A 10 -28.07 18.55 2.80
N ARG A 11 -28.72 17.76 3.66
CA ARG A 11 -29.26 18.26 4.94
C ARG A 11 -28.17 18.79 5.88
N TRP A 12 -26.99 18.18 5.87
CA TRP A 12 -25.84 18.69 6.60
C TRP A 12 -25.38 20.04 6.05
N SER A 13 -25.28 20.19 4.72
CA SER A 13 -24.88 21.45 4.06
C SER A 13 -25.88 22.60 4.29
N GLU A 14 -27.16 22.27 4.50
CA GLU A 14 -28.23 23.20 4.89
C GLU A 14 -28.17 23.58 6.39
N GLY A 15 -27.25 23.01 7.17
CA GLY A 15 -27.09 23.25 8.60
C GLY A 15 -28.03 22.44 9.50
N HIS A 16 -28.87 21.58 8.94
CA HIS A 16 -29.84 20.78 9.71
C HIS A 16 -29.19 19.66 10.53
N LEU A 17 -27.95 19.28 10.22
CA LEU A 17 -27.22 18.19 10.86
C LEU A 17 -25.82 18.62 11.37
N ALA A 18 -25.69 19.85 11.89
CA ALA A 18 -24.39 20.39 12.31
C ALA A 18 -23.68 19.61 13.45
N ALA A 19 -24.41 18.78 14.21
CA ALA A 19 -23.86 18.01 15.33
C ALA A 19 -23.11 16.72 14.91
N LEU A 20 -23.02 16.45 13.61
CA LEU A 20 -22.39 15.21 13.13
C LEU A 20 -20.87 15.22 13.27
N PRO A 21 -20.24 14.06 13.53
CA PRO A 21 -18.80 13.96 13.63
C PRO A 21 -18.11 14.39 12.34
N ASP A 22 -17.07 15.22 12.49
CA ASP A 22 -16.22 15.67 11.39
C ASP A 22 -15.64 14.49 10.60
N ASP A 23 -15.28 13.42 11.28
CA ASP A 23 -14.76 12.20 10.67
C ASP A 23 -15.78 11.50 9.74
N LEU A 24 -17.06 11.47 10.13
CA LEU A 24 -18.12 10.92 9.29
C LEU A 24 -18.26 11.76 8.00
N MET A 25 -18.29 13.09 8.16
CA MET A 25 -18.56 14.01 7.05
C MET A 25 -17.35 14.21 6.13
N LYS A 26 -16.13 14.28 6.67
CA LYS A 26 -14.92 14.65 5.92
C LYS A 26 -14.07 13.45 5.49
N PHE A 27 -14.35 12.25 6.01
CA PHE A 27 -13.62 11.03 5.63
C PHE A 27 -14.54 9.90 5.17
N GLN A 28 -15.43 9.42 6.03
CA GLN A 28 -16.20 8.20 5.74
C GLN A 28 -17.15 8.38 4.56
N LEU A 29 -17.94 9.47 4.55
CA LEU A 29 -18.89 9.74 3.48
C LEU A 29 -18.22 10.04 2.13
N PRO A 30 -17.22 10.94 2.03
CA PRO A 30 -16.55 11.21 0.75
C PRO A 30 -15.88 9.98 0.15
N ILE A 31 -15.16 9.20 0.96
CA ILE A 31 -14.51 7.96 0.49
C ILE A 31 -15.56 6.95 0.02
N THR A 32 -16.64 6.74 0.78
CA THR A 32 -17.67 5.75 0.42
C THR A 32 -18.37 6.11 -0.89
N LEU A 33 -18.74 7.38 -1.07
CA LEU A 33 -19.42 7.85 -2.28
C LEU A 33 -18.47 7.85 -3.47
N PHE A 34 -17.23 8.29 -3.28
CA PHE A 34 -16.23 8.29 -4.34
C PHE A 34 -15.84 6.87 -4.78
N GLN A 35 -15.64 5.93 -3.84
CA GLN A 35 -15.40 4.53 -4.19
C GLN A 35 -16.62 3.88 -4.85
N SER A 36 -17.84 4.24 -4.44
CA SER A 36 -19.06 3.78 -5.13
C SER A 36 -19.07 4.27 -6.59
N LEU A 37 -18.76 5.54 -6.82
CA LEU A 37 -18.64 6.14 -8.15
C LEU A 37 -17.63 5.38 -9.02
N ILE A 38 -16.38 5.27 -8.55
CA ILE A 38 -15.30 4.69 -9.35
C ILE A 38 -15.53 3.20 -9.59
N ARG A 39 -15.97 2.44 -8.58
CA ARG A 39 -16.25 1.01 -8.75
C ARG A 39 -17.36 0.79 -9.76
N THR A 40 -18.44 1.55 -9.70
CA THR A 40 -19.51 1.47 -10.70
C THR A 40 -19.00 1.81 -12.10
N LEU A 41 -18.16 2.84 -12.28
CA LEU A 41 -17.56 3.11 -13.60
C LEU A 41 -16.68 1.97 -14.10
N ARG A 42 -15.87 1.37 -13.22
CA ARG A 42 -14.90 0.33 -13.59
C ARG A 42 -15.54 -0.99 -13.98
N THR A 43 -16.70 -1.31 -13.41
CA THR A 43 -17.39 -2.59 -13.64
C THR A 43 -18.47 -2.54 -14.73
N GLN A 44 -18.51 -1.48 -15.54
CA GLN A 44 -19.41 -1.43 -16.69
C GLN A 44 -18.92 -2.39 -17.78
N ASN A 45 -19.81 -3.20 -18.32
CA ASN A 45 -19.54 -4.09 -19.44
C ASN A 45 -19.38 -3.30 -20.75
N GLN A 46 -18.78 -3.94 -21.76
CA GLN A 46 -18.53 -3.30 -23.07
C GLN A 46 -19.83 -2.88 -23.80
N ASP A 47 -20.94 -3.57 -23.55
CA ASP A 47 -22.27 -3.26 -24.11
C ASP A 47 -23.01 -2.15 -23.35
N GLY A 48 -22.39 -1.60 -22.29
CA GLY A 48 -22.99 -0.58 -21.45
C GLY A 48 -23.77 -1.11 -20.25
N SER A 49 -23.96 -2.43 -20.13
CA SER A 49 -24.66 -3.05 -19.00
C SER A 49 -23.80 -3.16 -17.75
N TRP A 50 -24.43 -3.55 -16.65
CA TRP A 50 -23.75 -4.01 -15.43
C TRP A 50 -24.21 -5.40 -15.03
N GLY A 51 -23.35 -6.08 -14.28
CA GLY A 51 -23.61 -7.43 -13.77
C GLY A 51 -23.15 -8.54 -14.72
N SER A 52 -23.19 -9.77 -14.23
CA SER A 52 -22.77 -10.95 -15.00
C SER A 52 -23.85 -11.47 -15.95
N SER A 53 -25.11 -11.16 -15.68
CA SER A 53 -26.29 -11.50 -16.46
C SER A 53 -26.68 -10.42 -17.48
N ASN A 54 -25.90 -9.34 -17.59
CA ASN A 54 -26.25 -8.13 -18.33
C ASN A 54 -27.67 -7.65 -17.95
N SER A 55 -28.05 -7.70 -16.67
CA SER A 55 -29.44 -7.45 -16.21
C SER A 55 -29.88 -6.02 -16.46
N ALA A 56 -31.16 -5.82 -16.81
CA ALA A 56 -31.71 -4.48 -16.94
C ALA A 56 -31.84 -3.81 -15.56
N GLU A 57 -32.16 -4.61 -14.54
CA GLU A 57 -32.26 -4.17 -13.15
C GLU A 57 -30.90 -3.78 -12.57
N GLU A 58 -29.85 -4.60 -12.74
CA GLU A 58 -28.48 -4.24 -12.31
C GLU A 58 -27.98 -2.97 -13.01
N THR A 59 -28.24 -2.85 -14.32
CA THR A 59 -27.90 -1.65 -15.10
C THR A 59 -28.64 -0.42 -14.57
N ALA A 60 -29.93 -0.56 -14.21
CA ALA A 60 -30.70 0.53 -13.62
C ALA A 60 -30.14 0.97 -12.26
N TYR A 61 -29.73 0.02 -11.39
CA TYR A 61 -29.04 0.33 -10.14
C TYR A 61 -27.76 1.12 -10.36
N ALA A 62 -26.92 0.68 -11.30
CA ALA A 62 -25.67 1.35 -11.61
C ALA A 62 -25.89 2.78 -12.15
N VAL A 63 -26.85 2.96 -13.07
CA VAL A 63 -27.22 4.29 -13.59
C VAL A 63 -27.68 5.22 -12.46
N LEU A 64 -28.54 4.74 -11.56
CA LEU A 64 -29.00 5.53 -10.40
C LEU A 64 -27.88 5.88 -9.44
N ILE A 65 -26.94 4.96 -9.18
CA ILE A 65 -25.72 5.24 -8.42
C ILE A 65 -24.95 6.38 -9.09
N LEU A 66 -24.59 6.24 -10.36
CA LEU A 66 -23.81 7.24 -11.09
C LEU A 66 -24.50 8.61 -11.09
N LYS A 67 -25.80 8.68 -11.40
CA LYS A 67 -26.58 9.92 -11.36
C LYS A 67 -26.61 10.57 -9.98
N SER A 68 -26.58 9.78 -8.91
CA SER A 68 -26.59 10.27 -7.53
C SER A 68 -25.25 10.82 -7.07
N VAL A 69 -24.15 10.13 -7.42
CA VAL A 69 -22.80 10.50 -6.96
C VAL A 69 -21.99 11.31 -7.96
N ALA A 70 -22.58 11.67 -9.11
CA ALA A 70 -21.93 12.47 -10.13
C ALA A 70 -21.32 13.81 -9.64
N PRO A 71 -21.86 14.51 -8.61
CA PRO A 71 -21.18 15.67 -8.03
C PRO A 71 -19.74 15.38 -7.54
N PHE A 72 -19.44 14.14 -7.11
CA PHE A 72 -18.11 13.72 -6.64
C PHE A 72 -17.11 13.44 -7.78
N SER A 73 -17.34 13.94 -8.99
CA SER A 73 -16.38 13.78 -10.08
C SER A 73 -15.09 14.58 -9.86
N PHE A 74 -15.15 15.69 -9.11
CA PHE A 74 -14.08 16.68 -8.83
C PHE A 74 -13.36 17.29 -10.04
N THR A 75 -13.49 16.70 -11.22
CA THR A 75 -12.72 17.03 -12.42
C THR A 75 -13.55 16.79 -13.68
N ASN A 76 -13.34 17.62 -14.70
CA ASN A 76 -14.10 17.53 -15.96
C ASN A 76 -13.91 16.20 -16.69
N MET A 77 -12.74 15.57 -16.56
CA MET A 77 -12.44 14.29 -17.20
C MET A 77 -13.30 13.18 -16.60
N ILE A 78 -13.36 13.08 -15.27
CA ILE A 78 -14.22 12.10 -14.60
C ILE A 78 -15.69 12.42 -14.87
N SER A 79 -16.09 13.70 -14.87
CA SER A 79 -17.46 14.11 -15.25
C SER A 79 -17.85 13.62 -16.64
N ALA A 80 -16.93 13.66 -17.61
CA ALA A 80 -17.19 13.18 -18.97
C ALA A 80 -17.40 11.66 -19.00
N GLU A 81 -16.54 10.90 -18.32
CA GLU A 81 -16.67 9.43 -18.20
C GLU A 81 -17.97 9.02 -17.52
N ILE A 82 -18.41 9.77 -16.50
CA ILE A 82 -19.69 9.52 -15.82
C ILE A 82 -20.86 9.69 -16.78
N LYS A 83 -20.89 10.81 -17.52
CA LYS A 83 -21.96 11.10 -18.49
C LYS A 83 -22.00 10.03 -19.58
N ASP A 84 -20.84 9.64 -20.09
CA ASP A 84 -20.72 8.60 -21.11
C ASP A 84 -21.18 7.22 -20.60
N ALA A 85 -20.77 6.83 -19.39
CA ALA A 85 -21.22 5.59 -18.75
C ALA A 85 -22.73 5.56 -18.49
N ILE A 86 -23.31 6.66 -17.99
CA ILE A 86 -24.77 6.82 -17.81
C ILE A 86 -25.48 6.65 -19.15
N ASN A 87 -25.01 7.33 -20.20
CA ASN A 87 -25.60 7.27 -21.52
C ASN A 87 -25.58 5.84 -22.07
N ARG A 88 -24.45 5.13 -21.99
CA ARG A 88 -24.36 3.72 -22.40
C ARG A 88 -25.31 2.82 -21.62
N GLY A 89 -25.41 2.99 -20.31
CA GLY A 89 -26.35 2.24 -19.48
C GLY A 89 -27.81 2.46 -19.86
N VAL A 90 -28.18 3.72 -20.10
CA VAL A 90 -29.53 4.08 -20.58
C VAL A 90 -29.80 3.48 -21.96
N GLN A 91 -28.84 3.56 -22.89
CA GLN A 91 -28.98 2.94 -24.21
C GLN A 91 -29.14 1.43 -24.12
N PHE A 92 -28.37 0.77 -23.26
CA PHE A 92 -28.52 -0.66 -23.01
C PHE A 92 -29.94 -1.01 -22.54
N ILE A 93 -30.46 -0.28 -21.53
CA ILE A 93 -31.82 -0.48 -21.01
C ILE A 93 -32.88 -0.30 -22.12
N LEU A 94 -32.76 0.74 -22.94
CA LEU A 94 -33.74 1.05 -23.99
C LEU A 94 -33.70 0.05 -25.16
N THR A 95 -32.53 -0.49 -25.46
CA THR A 95 -32.34 -1.43 -26.59
C THR A 95 -32.56 -2.89 -26.20
N LYS A 96 -32.46 -3.22 -24.91
CA LYS A 96 -32.77 -4.54 -24.36
C LYS A 96 -34.29 -4.77 -24.42
N GLY A 97 -34.77 -5.20 -25.59
CA GLY A 97 -36.19 -5.34 -25.94
C GLY A 97 -37.02 -6.17 -24.95
N GLN A 98 -37.29 -7.44 -25.26
CA GLN A 98 -38.14 -8.28 -24.41
C GLN A 98 -37.25 -9.02 -23.39
N ARG A 99 -37.37 -8.65 -22.11
CA ARG A 99 -36.60 -9.25 -21.02
C ARG A 99 -36.97 -10.73 -20.85
N SER A 100 -35.97 -11.60 -20.75
CA SER A 100 -36.19 -13.01 -20.46
C SER A 100 -36.58 -13.21 -18.99
N GLN A 101 -37.24 -14.33 -18.67
CA GLN A 101 -37.61 -14.66 -17.27
C GLN A 101 -36.38 -14.90 -16.36
N THR A 102 -35.20 -15.08 -16.95
CA THR A 102 -33.94 -15.33 -16.22
C THR A 102 -33.04 -14.10 -16.13
N ASP A 103 -33.29 -13.06 -16.94
CA ASP A 103 -32.39 -11.89 -17.05
C ASP A 103 -32.26 -11.11 -15.74
N ASP A 104 -33.31 -11.12 -14.91
CA ASP A 104 -33.41 -10.32 -13.68
C ASP A 104 -33.66 -11.20 -12.44
N GLN A 105 -33.18 -12.46 -12.45
CA GLN A 105 -33.24 -13.34 -11.28
C GLN A 105 -32.17 -12.97 -10.26
N LEU A 106 -32.35 -11.83 -9.59
CA LEU A 106 -31.38 -11.27 -8.64
C LEU A 106 -31.77 -11.51 -7.18
N TRP A 107 -33.04 -11.79 -6.92
CA TRP A 107 -33.58 -11.86 -5.57
C TRP A 107 -33.41 -13.27 -5.00
N LEU A 108 -33.00 -13.34 -3.73
CA LEU A 108 -32.78 -14.58 -3.00
C LEU A 108 -33.90 -14.77 -1.97
N ASP A 109 -34.55 -15.94 -2.04
CA ASP A 109 -35.34 -16.52 -0.95
C ASP A 109 -34.92 -18.00 -0.83
N LYS A 110 -35.79 -18.95 -1.18
CA LYS A 110 -35.41 -20.38 -1.29
C LYS A 110 -34.60 -20.68 -2.56
N THR A 111 -34.86 -19.91 -3.62
CA THR A 111 -34.16 -19.97 -4.92
C THR A 111 -33.93 -18.55 -5.43
N LEU A 112 -33.16 -18.41 -6.51
CA LEU A 112 -33.10 -17.17 -7.28
C LEU A 112 -34.44 -16.93 -7.98
N TYR A 113 -34.94 -15.70 -7.92
CA TYR A 113 -36.18 -15.30 -8.58
C TYR A 113 -36.13 -13.82 -9.00
N ALA A 114 -37.04 -13.45 -9.90
CA ALA A 114 -37.21 -12.08 -10.35
C ALA A 114 -38.47 -11.46 -9.73
N ILE A 115 -38.44 -10.15 -9.47
CA ILE A 115 -39.61 -9.37 -9.05
C ILE A 115 -39.88 -8.31 -10.12
N PRO A 116 -40.68 -8.61 -11.16
CA PRO A 116 -40.82 -7.73 -12.32
C PRO A 116 -41.22 -6.30 -11.97
N THR A 117 -42.14 -6.11 -11.03
CA THR A 117 -42.59 -4.77 -10.62
C THR A 117 -41.49 -3.95 -9.95
N VAL A 118 -40.62 -4.58 -9.15
CA VAL A 118 -39.47 -3.88 -8.54
C VAL A 118 -38.46 -3.52 -9.61
N SER A 119 -38.15 -4.48 -10.48
CA SER A 119 -37.29 -4.30 -11.64
C SER A 119 -37.74 -3.15 -12.55
N ASP A 120 -39.02 -3.14 -12.96
CA ASP A 120 -39.63 -2.09 -13.77
C ASP A 120 -39.57 -0.73 -13.07
N SER A 121 -39.77 -0.70 -11.75
CA SER A 121 -39.70 0.55 -10.98
C SER A 121 -38.31 1.16 -11.01
N TYR A 122 -37.26 0.35 -10.85
CA TYR A 122 -35.88 0.82 -10.92
C TYR A 122 -35.48 1.22 -12.34
N ILE A 123 -35.88 0.46 -13.35
CA ILE A 123 -35.67 0.81 -14.76
C ILE A 123 -36.29 2.17 -15.06
N MET A 124 -37.56 2.35 -14.70
CA MET A 124 -38.26 3.62 -14.90
C MET A 124 -37.59 4.76 -14.12
N ALA A 125 -37.19 4.53 -12.88
CA ALA A 125 -36.46 5.53 -12.09
C ALA A 125 -35.13 5.91 -12.76
N ALA A 126 -34.35 4.95 -13.25
CA ALA A 126 -33.07 5.20 -13.91
C ALA A 126 -33.25 6.04 -15.19
N LEU A 127 -34.30 5.78 -15.97
CA LEU A 127 -34.62 6.52 -17.19
C LEU A 127 -35.14 7.95 -16.91
N GLN A 128 -35.87 8.14 -15.82
CA GLN A 128 -36.54 9.42 -15.50
C GLN A 128 -35.74 10.32 -14.55
N ALA A 129 -34.80 9.78 -13.77
CA ALA A 129 -34.02 10.55 -12.81
C ALA A 129 -33.23 11.65 -13.52
N GLU A 130 -33.34 12.89 -13.03
CA GLU A 130 -32.53 14.02 -13.48
C GLU A 130 -31.08 13.87 -13.02
N ASP A 131 -30.15 14.43 -13.80
CA ASP A 131 -28.75 14.49 -13.42
C ASP A 131 -28.58 15.47 -12.24
N THR A 132 -28.03 14.98 -11.13
CA THR A 132 -27.82 15.82 -9.92
C THR A 132 -26.56 16.68 -9.97
N ILE A 133 -25.77 16.56 -11.05
CA ILE A 133 -24.43 17.16 -11.21
C ILE A 133 -24.43 18.64 -10.85
N ASP A 134 -25.35 19.42 -11.43
CA ASP A 134 -25.31 20.88 -11.34
C ASP A 134 -25.94 21.42 -10.06
N LYS A 135 -26.85 20.67 -9.42
CA LYS A 135 -27.59 21.13 -8.22
C LYS A 135 -26.74 21.05 -6.95
N LEU A 136 -25.74 20.17 -6.91
CA LEU A 136 -24.97 19.85 -5.70
C LEU A 136 -23.45 19.94 -5.90
N ALA A 137 -22.97 20.57 -6.97
CA ALA A 137 -21.55 20.64 -7.33
C ALA A 137 -20.65 21.24 -6.23
N GLU A 138 -21.17 22.14 -5.40
CA GLU A 138 -20.41 22.79 -4.33
C GLU A 138 -20.22 21.92 -3.08
N ILE A 139 -21.08 20.92 -2.89
CA ILE A 139 -21.11 20.09 -1.68
C ILE A 139 -19.81 19.28 -1.48
N PRO A 140 -19.27 18.58 -2.50
CA PRO A 140 -18.00 17.87 -2.37
C PRO A 140 -16.84 18.76 -1.90
N HIS A 141 -16.79 20.02 -2.35
CA HIS A 141 -15.76 20.98 -1.94
C HIS A 141 -15.89 21.40 -0.47
N MET A 142 -17.09 21.33 0.12
CA MET A 142 -17.29 21.54 1.57
C MET A 142 -16.79 20.35 2.41
N LEU A 143 -16.81 19.14 1.85
CA LEU A 143 -16.43 17.91 2.55
C LEU A 143 -14.93 17.62 2.45
N ALA A 144 -14.33 17.91 1.29
CA ALA A 144 -12.92 17.65 1.03
C ALA A 144 -12.28 18.75 0.18
N ASN A 145 -11.12 19.23 0.62
CA ASN A 145 -10.31 20.19 -0.14
C ASN A 145 -9.47 19.45 -1.21
N VAL A 146 -10.08 19.18 -2.36
CA VAL A 146 -9.41 18.55 -3.51
C VAL A 146 -8.97 19.61 -4.50
N SER A 147 -7.67 19.92 -4.54
CA SER A 147 -7.11 20.89 -5.49
C SER A 147 -7.00 20.30 -6.90
N THR A 148 -7.75 20.85 -7.86
CA THR A 148 -7.68 20.45 -9.28
C THR A 148 -6.27 20.56 -9.85
N ALA A 149 -5.52 21.61 -9.48
CA ALA A 149 -4.14 21.78 -9.93
C ALA A 149 -3.23 20.66 -9.41
N MET A 150 -3.38 20.27 -8.15
CA MET A 150 -2.63 19.15 -7.57
C MET A 150 -2.98 17.83 -8.23
N VAL A 151 -4.28 17.57 -8.43
CA VAL A 151 -4.77 16.37 -9.11
C VAL A 151 -4.17 16.26 -10.52
N LEU A 152 -4.19 17.34 -11.30
CA LEU A 152 -3.61 17.37 -12.65
C LEU A 152 -2.09 17.10 -12.63
N LYS A 153 -1.36 17.75 -11.71
CA LYS A 153 0.10 17.56 -11.57
C LYS A 153 0.46 16.11 -11.24
N MET A 154 -0.23 15.51 -10.27
CA MET A 154 0.00 14.11 -9.91
C MET A 154 -0.45 13.14 -11.01
N THR A 155 -1.56 13.43 -11.70
CA THR A 155 -2.03 12.62 -12.84
C THR A 155 -0.99 12.62 -13.95
N GLU A 156 -0.45 13.79 -14.30
CA GLU A 156 0.61 13.90 -15.31
C GLU A 156 1.85 13.13 -14.88
N TYR A 157 2.25 13.22 -13.61
CA TYR A 157 3.36 12.44 -13.09
C TYR A 157 3.15 10.93 -13.24
N PHE A 158 2.06 10.39 -12.69
CA PHE A 158 1.80 8.95 -12.70
C PHE A 158 1.56 8.41 -14.12
N SER A 159 1.00 9.21 -15.03
CA SER A 159 0.81 8.82 -16.43
C SER A 159 2.10 8.57 -17.20
N ARG A 160 3.25 9.06 -16.70
CA ARG A 160 4.56 8.83 -17.32
C ARG A 160 5.21 7.52 -16.86
N LEU A 161 4.69 6.87 -15.84
CA LEU A 161 5.26 5.64 -15.32
C LEU A 161 5.04 4.48 -16.32
N PRO A 162 6.05 3.64 -16.60
CA PRO A 162 5.91 2.53 -17.55
C PRO A 162 4.72 1.62 -17.22
N SER A 163 4.50 1.26 -15.95
CA SER A 163 3.37 0.44 -15.49
C SER A 163 1.99 1.06 -15.71
N GLN A 164 1.92 2.34 -16.08
CA GLN A 164 0.70 3.11 -16.26
C GLN A 164 0.40 3.45 -17.72
N MET A 165 1.26 3.06 -18.66
CA MET A 165 1.11 3.42 -20.08
C MET A 165 -0.24 2.99 -20.69
N GLU A 166 -0.78 1.85 -20.25
CA GLU A 166 -2.07 1.32 -20.70
C GLU A 166 -3.25 1.74 -19.79
N THR A 167 -2.97 2.43 -18.68
CA THR A 167 -4.02 2.80 -17.73
C THR A 167 -4.75 4.05 -18.22
N PRO A 168 -6.09 4.03 -18.36
CA PRO A 168 -6.83 5.19 -18.81
C PRO A 168 -6.59 6.38 -17.89
N LYS A 169 -6.39 7.56 -18.47
CA LYS A 169 -6.00 8.77 -17.73
C LYS A 169 -7.01 9.14 -16.63
N TRP A 170 -8.30 8.91 -16.87
CA TRP A 170 -9.34 9.15 -15.87
C TRP A 170 -9.21 8.23 -14.64
N VAL A 171 -8.71 7.00 -14.81
CA VAL A 171 -8.47 6.04 -13.71
C VAL A 171 -7.30 6.51 -12.84
N ILE A 172 -6.24 7.02 -13.48
CA ILE A 172 -5.12 7.63 -12.76
C ILE A 172 -5.62 8.83 -11.95
N GLN A 173 -6.41 9.70 -12.59
CA GLN A 173 -6.97 10.89 -11.93
C GLN A 173 -7.89 10.53 -10.76
N ALA A 174 -8.74 9.52 -10.94
CA ALA A 174 -9.61 9.01 -9.89
C ALA A 174 -8.80 8.45 -8.70
N SER A 175 -7.75 7.69 -8.97
CA SER A 175 -6.87 7.12 -7.94
C SER A 175 -6.13 8.20 -7.14
N VAL A 176 -5.74 9.30 -7.80
CA VAL A 176 -5.15 10.47 -7.13
C VAL A 176 -6.17 11.15 -6.21
N ILE A 177 -7.41 11.32 -6.66
CA ILE A 177 -8.46 11.90 -5.82
C ILE A 177 -8.73 11.01 -4.60
N GLU A 178 -8.84 9.69 -4.78
CA GLU A 178 -9.02 8.75 -3.68
C GLU A 178 -7.89 8.86 -2.64
N ALA A 179 -6.64 8.95 -3.10
CA ALA A 179 -5.49 9.14 -2.23
C ALA A 179 -5.55 10.46 -1.45
N ILE A 180 -6.00 11.55 -2.07
CA ILE A 180 -6.20 12.86 -1.41
C ILE A 180 -7.30 12.76 -0.35
N LEU A 181 -8.40 12.06 -0.63
CA LEU A 181 -9.48 11.84 0.34
C LEU A 181 -9.00 11.04 1.55
N PHE A 182 -8.15 10.02 1.36
CA PHE A 182 -7.53 9.31 2.48
C PHE A 182 -6.62 10.22 3.31
N GLY A 183 -6.01 11.23 2.69
CA GLY A 183 -5.17 12.24 3.33
C GLY A 183 -5.80 12.95 4.53
N TYR A 184 -7.13 13.00 4.64
CA TYR A 184 -7.81 13.62 5.78
C TYR A 184 -7.39 13.01 7.13
N ARG A 185 -7.34 11.68 7.24
CA ARG A 185 -6.87 10.99 8.45
C ARG A 185 -5.37 10.75 8.45
N LEU A 186 -4.78 10.47 7.28
CA LEU A 186 -3.36 10.12 7.21
C LEU A 186 -2.44 11.27 7.64
N LYS A 187 -2.85 12.54 7.48
CA LYS A 187 -2.08 13.70 7.95
C LYS A 187 -1.91 13.78 9.47
N THR A 188 -2.75 13.08 10.23
CA THR A 188 -2.67 12.99 11.69
C THR A 188 -2.04 11.68 12.16
N LEU A 189 -1.64 10.80 11.23
CA LEU A 189 -0.99 9.54 11.58
C LEU A 189 0.44 9.82 12.03
N ASP A 190 0.68 9.65 13.32
CA ASP A 190 1.99 9.72 13.96
C ASP A 190 2.14 8.48 14.82
N VAL A 191 2.72 7.43 14.24
CA VAL A 191 2.83 6.10 14.88
C VAL A 191 3.62 6.19 16.18
N PHE A 192 4.62 7.07 16.23
CA PHE A 192 5.54 7.21 17.35
C PHE A 192 5.20 8.39 18.27
N SER A 193 4.12 9.14 18.00
CA SER A 193 3.71 10.34 18.76
C SER A 193 4.85 11.37 18.93
N THR A 194 5.69 11.50 17.92
CA THR A 194 6.88 12.39 17.95
C THR A 194 6.56 13.85 17.65
N GLY A 195 5.34 14.15 17.21
CA GLY A 195 4.91 15.49 16.79
C GLY A 195 5.42 15.89 15.40
N GLY A 196 6.20 15.04 14.74
CA GLY A 196 6.69 15.22 13.37
C GLY A 196 5.91 14.35 12.40
N ALA A 197 4.73 14.80 11.95
CA ALA A 197 4.00 14.09 10.90
C ALA A 197 4.85 14.03 9.62
N LEU A 198 4.83 12.87 8.96
CA LEU A 198 5.52 12.68 7.68
C LEU A 198 5.08 13.76 6.69
N GLY A 199 6.02 14.28 5.90
CA GLY A 199 5.72 15.37 4.97
C GLY A 199 4.53 15.04 4.05
N GLU A 200 3.64 16.02 3.84
CA GLU A 200 2.36 15.84 3.12
C GLU A 200 2.55 15.19 1.74
N LYS A 201 3.69 15.45 1.10
CA LYS A 201 4.09 14.83 -0.16
C LYS A 201 4.20 13.30 -0.06
N TYR A 202 4.87 12.78 0.96
CA TYR A 202 5.06 11.34 1.15
C TYR A 202 3.74 10.63 1.39
N ILE A 203 2.87 11.21 2.21
CA ILE A 203 1.52 10.69 2.47
C ILE A 203 0.75 10.55 1.16
N LYS A 204 0.74 11.60 0.32
CA LYS A 204 0.02 11.59 -0.97
C LYS A 204 0.56 10.53 -1.92
N TYR A 205 1.89 10.39 -2.03
CA TYR A 205 2.50 9.40 -2.92
C TYR A 205 2.27 7.97 -2.42
N GLY A 206 2.51 7.72 -1.12
CA GLY A 206 2.24 6.42 -0.49
C GLY A 206 0.79 5.98 -0.65
N ALA A 207 -0.15 6.89 -0.45
CA ALA A 207 -1.57 6.63 -0.71
C ALA A 207 -1.85 6.32 -2.19
N CYS A 208 -1.23 7.06 -3.12
CA CYS A 208 -1.39 6.84 -4.56
C CYS A 208 -0.87 5.48 -5.03
N PHE A 209 0.20 4.92 -4.44
CA PHE A 209 0.71 3.61 -4.85
C PHE A 209 -0.38 2.54 -4.69
N TRP A 210 -1.07 2.56 -3.55
CA TRP A 210 -2.15 1.62 -3.25
C TRP A 210 -3.43 1.91 -4.03
N THR A 211 -3.89 3.16 -4.11
CA THR A 211 -5.14 3.47 -4.83
C THR A 211 -5.01 3.22 -6.33
N LEU A 212 -3.85 3.56 -6.91
CA LEU A 212 -3.61 3.36 -8.33
C LEU A 212 -3.51 1.86 -8.67
N ALA A 213 -2.79 1.09 -7.86
CA ALA A 213 -2.74 -0.36 -8.03
C ALA A 213 -4.16 -0.98 -7.92
N ASN A 214 -4.90 -0.61 -6.88
CA ASN A 214 -6.25 -1.14 -6.62
C ASN A 214 -7.26 -0.80 -7.73
N ASN A 215 -7.19 0.40 -8.31
CA ASN A 215 -8.13 0.81 -9.36
C ASN A 215 -7.70 0.37 -10.78
N SER A 216 -6.47 -0.15 -10.94
CA SER A 216 -5.90 -0.48 -12.24
C SER A 216 -6.62 -1.62 -12.98
N SER A 217 -7.35 -2.49 -12.27
CA SER A 217 -8.24 -3.51 -12.83
C SER A 217 -9.58 -3.49 -12.10
N PRO A 218 -10.73 -3.72 -12.79
CA PRO A 218 -12.03 -3.88 -12.12
C PRO A 218 -12.10 -5.10 -11.19
N GLU A 219 -11.17 -6.05 -11.30
CA GLU A 219 -11.16 -7.29 -10.52
C GLU A 219 -10.43 -7.14 -9.17
N TYR A 220 -9.63 -6.09 -9.00
CA TYR A 220 -8.75 -5.91 -7.85
C TYR A 220 -9.40 -5.30 -6.61
N LEU A 221 -10.63 -4.80 -6.73
CA LEU A 221 -11.30 -3.90 -5.80
C LEU A 221 -11.32 -4.40 -4.34
N LEU A 222 -10.24 -4.14 -3.60
CA LEU A 222 -10.12 -4.44 -2.19
C LEU A 222 -11.11 -3.61 -1.37
N SER A 223 -11.49 -4.10 -0.19
CA SER A 223 -12.29 -3.28 0.73
C SER A 223 -11.53 -2.01 1.13
N THR A 224 -12.26 -0.92 1.38
CA THR A 224 -11.73 0.37 1.83
C THR A 224 -10.79 0.22 3.02
N TRP A 225 -11.17 -0.63 3.98
CA TRP A 225 -10.38 -0.88 5.17
C TRP A 225 -9.04 -1.53 4.86
N VAL A 226 -8.98 -2.52 3.95
CA VAL A 226 -7.71 -3.15 3.58
C VAL A 226 -6.81 -2.14 2.89
N VAL A 227 -7.30 -1.41 1.89
CA VAL A 227 -6.49 -0.40 1.18
C VAL A 227 -5.96 0.66 2.16
N TYR A 228 -6.85 1.23 2.98
CA TYR A 228 -6.49 2.28 3.93
C TYR A 228 -5.47 1.79 4.98
N SER A 229 -5.71 0.62 5.60
CA SER A 229 -4.78 0.06 6.59
C SER A 229 -3.41 -0.29 6.00
N MET A 230 -3.36 -0.71 4.74
CA MET A 230 -2.09 -0.92 4.05
C MET A 230 -1.35 0.39 3.76
N ILE A 231 -2.07 1.48 3.45
CA ILE A 231 -1.48 2.82 3.34
C ILE A 231 -0.92 3.29 4.69
N GLU A 232 -1.66 3.08 5.80
CA GLU A 232 -1.19 3.41 7.14
C GLU A 232 0.10 2.65 7.48
N LEU A 233 0.17 1.35 7.15
CA LEU A 233 1.37 0.55 7.34
C LEU A 233 2.54 1.11 6.53
N SER A 234 2.35 1.42 5.24
CA SER A 234 3.41 1.99 4.40
C SER A 234 3.91 3.34 4.92
N ILE A 235 3.02 4.21 5.43
CA ILE A 235 3.41 5.48 6.06
C ILE A 235 4.16 5.23 7.37
N GLY A 236 3.70 4.27 8.18
CA GLY A 236 4.39 3.86 9.41
C GLY A 236 5.80 3.34 9.14
N ILE A 237 6.01 2.59 8.05
CA ILE A 237 7.34 2.12 7.63
C ILE A 237 8.27 3.31 7.34
N PHE A 238 7.81 4.33 6.61
CA PHE A 238 8.63 5.53 6.37
C PHE A 238 8.98 6.29 7.65
N GLN A 239 8.04 6.36 8.61
CA GLN A 239 8.30 6.98 9.91
C GLN A 239 9.31 6.15 10.73
N GLU A 240 9.23 4.82 10.66
CA GLU A 240 10.15 3.93 11.33
C GLU A 240 11.57 4.06 10.75
N ASP A 241 11.72 4.09 9.42
CA ASP A 241 13.00 4.30 8.74
C ASP A 241 13.67 5.59 9.24
N GLU A 242 12.94 6.71 9.19
CA GLU A 242 13.43 8.02 9.63
C GLU A 242 13.82 8.01 11.13
N LEU A 243 13.01 7.34 11.96
CA LEU A 243 13.26 7.24 13.39
C LEU A 243 14.48 6.38 13.70
N MET A 244 14.62 5.23 13.04
CA MET A 244 15.73 4.29 13.25
C MET A 244 17.04 4.91 12.76
N GLU A 245 17.05 5.55 11.59
CA GLU A 245 18.22 6.27 11.10
C GLU A 245 18.65 7.39 12.06
N LYS A 246 17.73 8.24 12.52
CA LYS A 246 18.07 9.35 13.44
C LYS A 246 18.49 8.88 14.83
N SER A 247 17.80 7.89 15.38
CA SER A 247 17.95 7.48 16.78
C SER A 247 19.20 6.62 16.98
N LEU A 248 19.56 5.80 15.99
CA LEU A 248 20.66 4.85 16.12
C LEU A 248 22.03 5.46 15.80
N VAL A 249 22.12 6.53 15.01
CA VAL A 249 23.40 7.11 14.56
C VAL A 249 24.36 7.49 15.69
N ASN A 250 23.85 7.82 16.88
CA ASN A 250 24.67 8.27 18.02
C ASN A 250 24.81 7.27 19.18
N LEU A 251 24.31 6.04 19.05
CA LEU A 251 24.38 5.03 20.11
C LEU A 251 25.64 4.16 20.04
N PRO A 252 26.38 3.88 21.13
CA PRO A 252 27.53 2.99 21.09
C PRO A 252 27.23 1.59 20.52
N ASP A 253 28.17 0.96 19.83
CA ASP A 253 27.94 -0.32 19.14
C ASP A 253 27.48 -1.48 20.04
N PHE A 254 27.84 -1.47 21.32
CA PHE A 254 27.42 -2.49 22.28
C PHE A 254 25.91 -2.44 22.58
N THR A 255 25.24 -1.32 22.28
CA THR A 255 23.82 -1.18 22.55
C THR A 255 22.96 -1.90 21.52
N THR A 256 23.52 -2.26 20.36
CA THR A 256 22.82 -3.05 19.34
C THR A 256 22.37 -4.39 19.90
N ASP A 257 23.23 -5.09 20.66
CA ASP A 257 22.88 -6.36 21.29
C ASP A 257 21.75 -6.17 22.31
N MET A 258 21.78 -5.06 23.08
CA MET A 258 20.71 -4.72 24.03
C MET A 258 19.36 -4.40 23.37
N ILE A 259 19.38 -3.92 22.13
CA ILE A 259 18.17 -3.68 21.33
C ILE A 259 17.67 -5.01 20.75
N ALA A 260 18.57 -5.86 20.26
CA ALA A 260 18.23 -7.19 19.77
C ALA A 260 17.58 -8.04 20.86
N ASP A 261 18.18 -8.10 22.06
CA ASP A 261 17.62 -8.81 23.22
C ASP A 261 16.19 -8.32 23.53
N TYR A 262 15.92 -7.01 23.44
CA TYR A 262 14.60 -6.46 23.70
C TYR A 262 13.58 -6.81 22.59
N ILE A 263 14.01 -6.84 21.33
CA ILE A 263 13.17 -7.28 20.20
C ILE A 263 12.79 -8.76 20.38
N ASP A 264 13.75 -9.60 20.78
CA ASP A 264 13.51 -11.01 21.09
C ASP A 264 12.55 -11.16 22.28
N GLU A 265 12.71 -10.35 23.34
CA GLU A 265 11.79 -10.30 24.48
C GLU A 265 10.36 -9.97 24.03
N LEU A 266 10.15 -8.95 23.19
CA LEU A 266 8.83 -8.57 22.68
C LEU A 266 8.14 -9.72 21.91
N CYS A 267 8.91 -10.51 21.16
CA CYS A 267 8.38 -11.65 20.41
C CYS A 267 8.04 -12.84 21.32
N ASN A 268 8.81 -13.02 22.40
CA ASN A 268 8.63 -14.11 23.35
C ASN A 268 7.59 -13.80 24.45
N GLU A 269 7.42 -12.55 24.88
CA GLU A 269 6.39 -12.16 25.86
C GLU A 269 4.97 -12.47 25.36
N THR A 270 4.70 -12.29 24.06
CA THR A 270 3.46 -12.74 23.42
C THR A 270 3.25 -14.25 23.40
N ALA A 271 4.32 -15.04 23.54
CA ALA A 271 4.26 -16.50 23.63
C ALA A 271 4.15 -17.01 25.09
N LEU A 272 4.64 -16.23 26.06
CA LEU A 272 4.84 -16.64 27.46
C LEU A 272 3.60 -16.50 28.37
N CYS A 273 2.47 -16.00 27.89
CA CYS A 273 1.20 -16.09 28.62
C CYS A 273 0.62 -17.52 28.73
N LYS A 274 1.37 -18.58 28.36
CA LYS A 274 0.91 -19.97 28.50
C LYS A 274 1.85 -21.02 29.07
N ASP A 275 3.14 -20.76 29.30
CA ASP A 275 3.97 -21.76 30.00
C ASP A 275 5.04 -21.11 30.87
N SER A 276 4.74 -21.08 32.17
CA SER A 276 5.71 -20.79 33.21
C SER A 276 6.63 -22.00 33.41
N SER A 277 7.75 -22.07 32.68
CA SER A 277 8.98 -22.72 33.20
C SER A 277 10.19 -22.59 32.25
N LEU A 278 11.23 -21.94 32.78
CA LEU A 278 12.65 -22.33 32.73
C LEU A 278 13.34 -22.47 31.36
N HIS A 279 14.17 -21.49 30.99
CA HIS A 279 15.61 -21.55 31.22
C HIS A 279 16.29 -20.23 30.80
N GLY A 280 17.07 -19.67 31.72
CA GLY A 280 17.79 -18.42 31.52
C GLY A 280 19.08 -18.61 30.71
N HIS A 281 19.23 -17.76 29.70
CA HIS A 281 20.53 -17.31 29.21
C HIS A 281 20.48 -15.79 29.11
N SER A 282 20.82 -15.13 30.21
CA SER A 282 21.07 -13.70 30.24
C SER A 282 22.58 -13.49 30.18
N SER A 283 23.09 -13.10 29.01
CA SER A 283 24.34 -12.35 28.92
C SER A 283 24.06 -10.95 29.47
N ARG A 284 24.14 -10.83 30.80
CA ARG A 284 23.98 -9.56 31.51
C ARG A 284 25.21 -8.70 31.26
N THR A 285 25.19 -7.90 30.20
CA THR A 285 26.09 -6.76 30.06
C THR A 285 25.79 -5.81 31.22
N ASN A 286 26.78 -5.57 32.10
CA ASN A 286 26.58 -4.79 33.32
C ASN A 286 26.16 -3.35 32.98
N ILE A 287 24.87 -3.03 33.19
CA ILE A 287 24.24 -1.72 32.98
C ILE A 287 24.92 -0.60 33.81
N SER A 288 25.74 -0.94 34.80
CA SER A 288 26.39 -0.01 35.73
C SER A 288 27.38 0.97 35.07
N ASP A 289 27.86 0.68 33.85
CA ASP A 289 28.92 1.46 33.20
C ASP A 289 28.40 2.34 32.03
N VAL A 290 27.08 2.34 31.79
CA VAL A 290 26.46 3.12 30.71
C VAL A 290 26.13 4.54 31.21
N ASN A 291 26.54 5.57 30.46
CA ASN A 291 26.20 6.94 30.82
C ASN A 291 24.67 7.18 30.79
N GLU A 292 24.20 8.11 31.62
CA GLU A 292 22.75 8.38 31.82
C GLU A 292 22.05 8.84 30.53
N GLU A 293 22.77 9.55 29.66
CA GLU A 293 22.27 10.00 28.36
C GLU A 293 22.00 8.82 27.40
N THR A 294 22.94 7.88 27.31
CA THR A 294 22.79 6.67 26.48
C THR A 294 21.65 5.81 27.02
N LEU A 295 21.52 5.68 28.34
CA LEU A 295 20.43 4.94 28.95
C LEU A 295 19.06 5.57 28.62
N THR A 296 18.96 6.90 28.67
CA THR A 296 17.74 7.63 28.31
C THR A 296 17.37 7.43 26.84
N ARG A 297 18.36 7.53 25.93
CA ARG A 297 18.16 7.28 24.50
C ARG A 297 17.74 5.84 24.22
N LEU A 298 18.37 4.87 24.86
CA LEU A 298 18.01 3.45 24.72
C LEU A 298 16.59 3.17 25.19
N LYS A 299 16.17 3.78 26.30
CA LYS A 299 14.80 3.66 26.78
C LYS A 299 13.79 4.18 25.76
N SER A 300 14.05 5.36 25.19
CA SER A 300 13.19 5.94 24.16
C SER A 300 13.12 5.06 22.90
N ILE A 301 14.24 4.48 22.46
CA ILE A 301 14.25 3.56 21.30
C ILE A 301 13.44 2.29 21.59
N ARG A 302 13.58 1.71 22.77
CA ARG A 302 12.78 0.54 23.18
C ARG A 302 11.29 0.85 23.22
N GLU A 303 10.91 2.02 23.72
CA GLU A 303 9.51 2.49 23.72
C GLU A 303 8.97 2.66 22.29
N ASN A 304 9.77 3.21 21.38
CA ASN A 304 9.41 3.36 19.97
C ASN A 304 9.26 2.00 19.27
N ILE A 305 10.22 1.08 19.45
CA ILE A 305 10.13 -0.28 18.91
C ILE A 305 8.88 -0.99 19.44
N GLY A 306 8.61 -0.90 20.75
CA GLY A 306 7.39 -1.48 21.33
C GLY A 306 6.10 -0.87 20.74
N THR A 307 6.11 0.43 20.46
CA THR A 307 5.00 1.12 19.80
C THR A 307 4.82 0.67 18.35
N TRP A 308 5.92 0.48 17.61
CA TRP A 308 5.89 -0.06 16.26
C TRP A 308 5.29 -1.48 16.22
N PHE A 309 5.71 -2.35 17.14
CA PHE A 309 5.18 -3.70 17.24
C PHE A 309 3.68 -3.72 17.54
N ARG A 310 3.23 -2.88 18.49
CA ARG A 310 1.80 -2.73 18.80
C ARG A 310 1.02 -2.21 17.61
N PHE A 311 1.53 -1.20 16.92
CA PHE A 311 0.87 -0.65 15.74
C PHE A 311 0.69 -1.71 14.65
N VAL A 312 1.77 -2.43 14.29
CA VAL A 312 1.72 -3.42 13.20
C VAL A 312 0.88 -4.64 13.56
N LEU A 313 1.03 -5.16 14.79
CA LEU A 313 0.39 -6.42 15.18
C LEU A 313 -1.01 -6.23 15.75
N ASP A 314 -1.32 -5.09 16.38
CA ASP A 314 -2.60 -4.85 17.04
C ASP A 314 -3.42 -3.78 16.32
N ASP A 315 -2.97 -2.53 16.29
CA ASP A 315 -3.79 -1.41 15.83
C ASP A 315 -4.13 -1.51 14.32
N ASN A 316 -3.20 -2.03 13.53
CA ASN A 316 -3.33 -2.17 12.07
C ASN A 316 -3.89 -3.54 11.63
N LEU A 317 -4.26 -4.42 12.56
CA LEU A 317 -4.87 -5.72 12.28
C LEU A 317 -6.26 -5.85 12.91
N LYS A 318 -7.08 -6.74 12.34
CA LYS A 318 -8.34 -7.13 12.98
C LYS A 318 -8.09 -8.17 14.06
N ALA A 319 -8.90 -8.11 15.11
CA ALA A 319 -8.88 -9.08 16.21
C ALA A 319 -9.08 -10.55 15.76
N ASN A 320 -9.75 -10.78 14.61
CA ASN A 320 -10.03 -12.12 14.09
C ASN A 320 -8.96 -12.65 13.12
N THR A 321 -7.77 -12.05 13.06
CA THR A 321 -6.67 -12.51 12.18
C THR A 321 -6.22 -13.93 12.55
N SER A 322 -5.87 -14.74 11.56
CA SER A 322 -5.35 -16.10 11.78
C SER A 322 -4.13 -16.09 12.72
N PRO A 323 -4.11 -16.90 13.79
CA PRO A 323 -2.95 -16.99 14.70
C PRO A 323 -1.67 -17.47 14.00
N TYR A 324 -1.78 -18.21 12.90
CA TYR A 324 -0.63 -18.58 12.10
C TYR A 324 -0.05 -17.36 11.38
N HIS A 325 -0.88 -16.65 10.60
CA HIS A 325 -0.45 -15.48 9.82
C HIS A 325 0.04 -14.34 10.71
N ARG A 326 -0.59 -14.12 11.87
CA ARG A 326 -0.12 -13.13 12.85
C ARG A 326 1.27 -13.47 13.39
N ARG A 327 1.53 -14.74 13.73
CA ARG A 327 2.86 -15.18 14.19
C ARG A 327 3.90 -15.10 13.08
N ASP A 328 3.52 -15.40 11.85
CA ASP A 328 4.39 -15.28 10.70
C ASP A 328 4.77 -13.83 10.41
N LEU A 329 3.82 -12.89 10.51
CA LEU A 329 4.07 -11.45 10.45
C LEU A 329 4.96 -10.98 11.60
N GLN A 330 4.73 -11.46 12.83
CA GLN A 330 5.55 -11.09 13.99
C GLN A 330 7.02 -11.47 13.79
N LYS A 331 7.30 -12.68 13.30
CA LYS A 331 8.67 -13.10 12.99
C LYS A 331 9.31 -12.25 11.89
N GLU A 332 8.53 -11.86 10.89
CA GLU A 332 9.04 -10.96 9.85
C GLU A 332 9.34 -9.57 10.41
N LEU A 333 8.49 -9.08 11.30
CA LEU A 333 8.68 -7.79 11.95
C LEU A 333 9.97 -7.80 12.78
N GLU A 334 10.18 -8.84 13.59
CA GLU A 334 11.41 -9.12 14.32
C GLU A 334 12.65 -9.04 13.43
N MET A 335 12.68 -9.83 12.35
CA MET A 335 13.80 -9.85 11.40
C MET A 335 14.02 -8.49 10.73
N SER A 336 12.95 -7.78 10.37
CA SER A 336 13.04 -6.46 9.72
C SER A 336 13.58 -5.38 10.64
N THR A 337 13.16 -5.33 11.91
CA THR A 337 13.64 -4.34 12.88
C THR A 337 15.09 -4.62 13.30
N LEU A 338 15.47 -5.90 13.41
CA LEU A 338 16.87 -6.29 13.61
C LEU A 338 17.73 -5.87 12.41
N ALA A 339 17.26 -6.10 11.19
CA ALA A 339 17.96 -5.69 9.97
C ALA A 339 18.14 -4.17 9.88
N ALA A 340 17.10 -3.39 10.20
CA ALA A 340 17.19 -1.92 10.26
C ALA A 340 18.24 -1.44 11.27
N THR A 341 18.34 -2.13 12.42
CA THR A 341 19.36 -1.82 13.43
C THR A 341 20.78 -2.11 12.92
N GLN A 342 20.97 -3.22 12.20
CA GLN A 342 22.25 -3.56 11.57
C GLN A 342 22.62 -2.61 10.43
N GLN A 343 21.64 -2.21 9.61
CA GLN A 343 21.82 -1.27 8.52
C GLN A 343 22.28 0.10 9.03
N ALA A 344 21.66 0.63 10.08
CA ALA A 344 22.07 1.88 10.72
C ALA A 344 23.52 1.83 11.25
N LYS A 345 23.94 0.67 11.79
CA LYS A 345 25.33 0.44 12.22
C LYS A 345 26.31 0.42 11.03
N ALA A 346 25.91 -0.19 9.91
CA ALA A 346 26.70 -0.21 8.69
C ALA A 346 26.90 1.21 8.11
N HIS A 347 25.87 2.06 8.14
CA HIS A 347 25.95 3.47 7.73
C HIS A 347 27.01 4.24 8.54
N ARG A 348 27.04 4.07 9.87
CA ARG A 348 28.08 4.70 10.70
C ARG A 348 29.49 4.22 10.33
N SER A 349 29.65 2.92 10.10
CA SER A 349 30.94 2.34 9.75
C SER A 349 31.47 2.89 8.42
N LEU A 350 30.57 3.17 7.46
CA LEU A 350 30.90 3.82 6.19
C LEU A 350 31.33 5.28 6.40
N ASN A 351 30.57 6.05 7.18
CA ASN A 351 30.88 7.44 7.54
C ASN A 351 32.27 7.61 8.16
N ASN A 352 32.68 6.69 9.03
CA ASN A 352 33.99 6.75 9.68
C ASN A 352 35.17 6.43 8.75
N ARG A 353 34.92 5.90 7.53
CA ARG A 353 35.96 5.43 6.59
C ARG A 353 36.15 6.32 5.36
N LEU A 354 35.27 7.30 5.11
CA LEU A 354 35.37 8.19 3.95
C LEU A 354 36.56 9.18 4.10
N PRO A 355 37.52 9.21 3.16
CA PRO A 355 38.53 10.27 3.09
C PRO A 355 37.88 11.61 2.74
N HIS A 356 38.40 12.72 3.26
CA HIS A 356 37.90 14.09 3.00
C HIS A 356 38.04 14.57 1.52
N SER A 357 38.30 13.68 0.56
CA SER A 357 38.46 14.00 -0.86
C SER A 357 37.39 13.28 -1.69
N GLY A 358 36.39 14.02 -2.17
CA GLY A 358 35.14 13.52 -2.75
C GLY A 358 35.19 12.95 -4.17
N THR A 359 36.12 12.03 -4.48
CA THR A 359 36.27 11.49 -5.84
C THR A 359 36.22 9.96 -5.95
N GLU A 360 36.30 9.19 -4.85
CA GLU A 360 36.24 7.72 -4.91
C GLU A 360 34.98 7.17 -4.23
N CYS A 361 34.31 6.21 -4.88
CA CYS A 361 33.20 5.47 -4.30
C CYS A 361 33.75 4.63 -3.13
N ALA A 362 33.34 4.94 -1.90
CA ALA A 362 33.78 4.20 -0.73
C ALA A 362 33.32 2.73 -0.85
N THR A 363 34.28 1.81 -0.83
CA THR A 363 34.01 0.36 -0.84
C THR A 363 33.83 -0.15 0.58
N VAL A 364 32.81 -0.99 0.80
CA VAL A 364 32.60 -1.60 2.11
C VAL A 364 33.44 -2.86 2.24
N SER A 365 34.15 -2.98 3.36
CA SER A 365 34.79 -4.25 3.76
C SER A 365 33.98 -4.84 4.91
N THR A 366 32.86 -5.50 4.57
CA THR A 366 32.01 -6.26 5.50
C THR A 366 32.50 -7.71 5.67
N GLY A 367 33.35 -8.20 4.77
CA GLY A 367 33.73 -9.62 4.69
C GLY A 367 32.64 -10.53 4.12
N GLN A 368 31.50 -9.98 3.70
CA GLN A 368 30.40 -10.68 3.01
C GLN A 368 30.34 -10.29 1.54
N THR A 369 29.88 -11.21 0.69
CA THR A 369 29.60 -10.92 -0.72
C THR A 369 28.32 -10.10 -0.86
N PHE A 370 28.20 -9.35 -1.96
CA PHE A 370 26.98 -8.62 -2.31
C PHE A 370 25.74 -9.53 -2.26
N TYR A 371 25.81 -10.71 -2.89
CA TYR A 371 24.72 -11.69 -2.89
C TYR A 371 24.31 -12.09 -1.46
N THR A 372 25.28 -12.36 -0.58
CA THR A 372 24.99 -12.77 0.79
C THR A 372 24.28 -11.65 1.55
N TRP A 373 24.77 -10.41 1.45
CA TRP A 373 24.14 -9.25 2.10
C TRP A 373 22.73 -9.01 1.56
N LEU A 374 22.55 -9.06 0.24
CA LEU A 374 21.26 -8.84 -0.42
C LEU A 374 20.20 -9.82 0.08
N HIS A 375 20.55 -11.11 0.20
CA HIS A 375 19.63 -12.18 0.58
C HIS A 375 19.55 -12.46 2.08
N THR A 376 20.25 -11.70 2.93
CA THR A 376 20.19 -11.87 4.40
C THR A 376 19.80 -10.59 5.10
N SER A 377 20.60 -9.53 5.05
CA SER A 377 20.28 -8.28 5.74
C SER A 377 19.34 -7.39 4.91
N ALA A 378 19.67 -7.15 3.64
CA ALA A 378 18.96 -6.15 2.84
C ALA A 378 17.52 -6.55 2.51
N VAL A 379 17.27 -7.85 2.34
CA VAL A 379 15.94 -8.42 2.07
C VAL A 379 14.93 -8.16 3.20
N HIS A 380 15.38 -8.00 4.44
CA HIS A 380 14.50 -7.71 5.58
C HIS A 380 14.36 -6.20 5.84
N ASP A 381 15.42 -5.43 5.58
CA ASP A 381 15.48 -3.98 5.78
C ASP A 381 14.49 -3.21 4.88
N VAL A 382 14.28 -3.66 3.64
CA VAL A 382 13.30 -3.06 2.69
C VAL A 382 11.82 -3.27 3.10
N LYS A 383 11.54 -4.15 4.07
CA LYS A 383 10.21 -4.39 4.68
C LYS A 383 9.08 -4.82 3.73
N SER A 384 9.33 -5.09 2.45
CA SER A 384 8.31 -5.60 1.52
C SER A 384 7.65 -6.89 2.01
N ALA A 385 8.40 -7.77 2.68
CA ALA A 385 7.84 -8.98 3.29
C ALA A 385 6.90 -8.69 4.48
N VAL A 386 7.17 -7.64 5.29
CA VAL A 386 6.26 -7.17 6.36
C VAL A 386 4.95 -6.73 5.74
N VAL A 387 5.01 -5.92 4.68
CA VAL A 387 3.83 -5.45 3.93
C VAL A 387 3.05 -6.63 3.33
N SER A 388 3.75 -7.60 2.73
CA SER A 388 3.17 -8.80 2.13
C SER A 388 2.41 -9.65 3.17
N LYS A 389 3.06 -9.99 4.29
CA LYS A 389 2.46 -10.81 5.34
C LYS A 389 1.33 -10.07 6.06
N SER A 390 1.42 -8.74 6.18
CA SER A 390 0.34 -7.90 6.70
C SER A 390 -0.89 -7.89 5.79
N LEU A 391 -0.70 -7.85 4.46
CA LEU A 391 -1.79 -8.00 3.51
C LEU A 391 -2.46 -9.38 3.64
N VAL A 392 -1.67 -10.46 3.74
CA VAL A 392 -2.19 -11.83 3.93
C VAL A 392 -3.06 -11.93 5.18
N CYS A 393 -2.62 -11.33 6.30
CA CYS A 393 -3.42 -11.24 7.53
C CYS A 393 -4.79 -10.59 7.30
N LYS A 394 -4.83 -9.55 6.46
CA LYS A 394 -6.04 -8.74 6.20
C LYS A 394 -7.00 -9.39 5.21
N ILE A 395 -6.50 -10.10 4.19
CA ILE A 395 -7.35 -10.74 3.16
C ILE A 395 -7.81 -12.15 3.56
N GLY A 396 -7.15 -12.80 4.53
CA GLY A 396 -7.50 -14.15 4.96
C GLY A 396 -8.79 -14.27 5.79
N ASN A 397 -9.34 -13.16 6.28
CA ASN A 397 -10.58 -13.12 7.10
C ASN A 397 -10.58 -14.14 8.27
N GLY A 398 -9.41 -14.35 8.89
CA GLY A 398 -9.21 -15.31 9.98
C GLY A 398 -8.88 -16.74 9.56
N GLY A 399 -9.02 -17.07 8.27
CA GLY A 399 -8.59 -18.34 7.70
C GLY A 399 -7.10 -18.39 7.37
N ASP A 400 -6.60 -19.60 7.13
CA ASP A 400 -5.29 -19.78 6.51
C ASP A 400 -5.41 -19.59 4.99
N VAL A 401 -4.82 -18.51 4.46
CA VAL A 401 -4.77 -18.22 3.02
C VAL A 401 -4.00 -19.30 2.25
N PHE A 402 -2.99 -19.92 2.87
CA PHE A 402 -2.07 -20.88 2.25
C PHE A 402 -2.06 -22.20 3.03
N PRO A 403 -3.12 -23.02 2.97
CA PRO A 403 -3.24 -24.26 3.76
C PRO A 403 -2.15 -25.31 3.50
N THR A 404 -1.51 -25.32 2.32
CA THR A 404 -0.56 -26.39 1.96
C THR A 404 0.90 -25.97 2.15
N ALA A 405 1.79 -26.95 2.37
CA ALA A 405 3.23 -26.71 2.47
C ALA A 405 3.80 -26.07 1.19
N ARG A 406 3.30 -26.48 0.02
CA ARG A 406 3.70 -25.93 -1.27
C ARG A 406 3.30 -24.46 -1.40
N GLU A 407 2.07 -24.11 -1.03
CA GLU A 407 1.59 -22.73 -1.08
C GLU A 407 2.37 -21.83 -0.12
N LYS A 408 2.60 -22.28 1.12
CA LYS A 408 3.42 -21.55 2.11
C LYS A 408 4.83 -21.30 1.61
N TYR A 409 5.46 -22.32 1.03
CA TYR A 409 6.81 -22.20 0.46
C TYR A 409 6.86 -21.19 -0.68
N LEU A 410 5.90 -21.25 -1.61
CA LEU A 410 5.85 -20.33 -2.76
C LEU A 410 5.51 -18.90 -2.35
N ALA A 411 4.61 -18.72 -1.39
CA ALA A 411 4.32 -17.41 -0.79
C ALA A 411 5.59 -16.82 -0.16
N GLU A 412 6.27 -17.59 0.70
CA GLU A 412 7.51 -17.14 1.34
C GLU A 412 8.58 -16.75 0.30
N LYS A 413 8.77 -17.59 -0.73
CA LYS A 413 9.69 -17.30 -1.83
C LYS A 413 9.32 -16.00 -2.54
N LEU A 414 8.03 -15.77 -2.82
CA LEU A 414 7.55 -14.54 -3.46
C LEU A 414 7.86 -13.30 -2.62
N TRP A 415 7.60 -13.32 -1.31
CA TRP A 415 7.86 -12.17 -0.43
C TRP A 415 9.34 -11.80 -0.38
N ARG A 416 10.22 -12.80 -0.31
CA ARG A 416 11.68 -12.60 -0.38
C ARG A 416 12.08 -12.01 -1.72
N GLN A 417 11.53 -12.53 -2.81
CA GLN A 417 11.83 -12.08 -4.15
C GLN A 417 11.39 -10.63 -4.42
N ILE A 418 10.18 -10.25 -3.99
CA ILE A 418 9.70 -8.86 -4.02
C ILE A 418 10.62 -7.95 -3.20
N SER A 419 11.14 -8.43 -2.07
CA SER A 419 12.04 -7.65 -1.22
C SER A 419 13.40 -7.44 -1.90
N VAL A 420 14.00 -8.49 -2.48
CA VAL A 420 15.25 -8.40 -3.25
C VAL A 420 15.09 -7.41 -4.41
N GLU A 421 14.05 -7.57 -5.24
CA GLU A 421 13.77 -6.65 -6.34
C GLU A 421 13.57 -5.21 -5.84
N GLY A 422 12.78 -5.02 -4.78
CA GLY A 422 12.53 -3.70 -4.19
C GLY A 422 13.80 -3.02 -3.71
N ARG A 423 14.73 -3.78 -3.10
CA ARG A 423 16.02 -3.25 -2.66
C ARG A 423 16.86 -2.75 -3.84
N LEU A 424 16.94 -3.54 -4.91
CA LEU A 424 17.74 -3.19 -6.09
C LEU A 424 17.19 -1.94 -6.80
N TRP A 425 15.87 -1.84 -6.99
CA TRP A 425 15.27 -0.66 -7.60
C TRP A 425 15.38 0.60 -6.74
N ASN A 426 15.23 0.46 -5.42
CA ASN A 426 15.47 1.57 -4.50
C ASN A 426 16.92 2.05 -4.61
N ASP A 427 17.88 1.14 -4.49
CA ASP A 427 19.32 1.46 -4.54
C ASP A 427 19.70 2.08 -5.90
N PHE A 428 19.14 1.58 -7.01
CA PHE A 428 19.36 2.15 -8.34
C PHE A 428 18.83 3.58 -8.45
N GLY A 429 17.63 3.84 -7.91
CA GLY A 429 17.04 5.18 -7.88
C GLY A 429 17.72 6.14 -6.91
N SER A 430 18.55 5.65 -6.00
CA SER A 430 19.16 6.44 -4.92
C SER A 430 20.68 6.52 -4.94
N ILE A 431 21.38 5.95 -5.92
CA ILE A 431 22.86 5.93 -5.99
C ILE A 431 23.48 7.27 -5.58
N GLU A 432 23.07 8.36 -6.22
CA GLU A 432 23.66 9.69 -5.97
C GLU A 432 23.26 10.26 -4.60
N ARG A 433 22.01 10.06 -4.18
CA ARG A 433 21.53 10.48 -2.86
C ARG A 433 22.31 9.78 -1.76
N ASP A 434 22.46 8.46 -1.88
CA ASP A 434 23.12 7.64 -0.88
C ASP A 434 24.62 7.91 -0.84
N ARG A 435 25.24 8.21 -2.00
CA ARG A 435 26.62 8.69 -2.06
C ARG A 435 26.80 9.99 -1.28
N LEU A 436 25.89 10.96 -1.42
CA LEU A 436 25.95 12.25 -0.72
C LEU A 436 25.63 12.12 0.78
N ALA A 437 24.66 11.28 1.13
CA ALA A 437 24.26 11.01 2.51
C ALA A 437 25.18 10.00 3.23
N SER A 438 26.11 9.39 2.50
CA SER A 438 26.96 8.28 2.97
C SER A 438 26.14 7.10 3.51
N ASN A 439 25.02 6.83 2.86
CA ASN A 439 24.19 5.66 3.11
C ASN A 439 24.74 4.45 2.35
N LEU A 440 24.55 3.26 2.92
CA LEU A 440 24.98 2.02 2.27
C LEU A 440 24.05 1.71 1.09
N ASN A 441 24.64 1.61 -0.09
CA ASN A 441 24.00 1.24 -1.34
C ASN A 441 24.65 -0.04 -1.91
N SER A 442 23.90 -0.80 -2.70
CA SER A 442 24.39 -1.96 -3.45
C SER A 442 25.71 -1.70 -4.19
N VAL A 443 25.89 -0.51 -4.77
CA VAL A 443 27.11 -0.17 -5.55
C VAL A 443 28.37 -0.01 -4.70
N ASN A 444 28.28 0.02 -3.36
CA ASN A 444 29.44 0.11 -2.47
C ASN A 444 30.14 -1.24 -2.26
N PHE A 445 29.58 -2.34 -2.77
CA PHE A 445 30.19 -3.65 -2.70
C PHE A 445 31.33 -3.80 -3.73
N PRO A 446 32.44 -4.46 -3.38
CA PRO A 446 33.64 -4.53 -4.22
C PRO A 446 33.39 -5.19 -5.58
N GLU A 447 32.39 -6.06 -5.69
CA GLU A 447 31.94 -6.69 -6.93
C GLU A 447 31.65 -5.65 -8.03
N PHE A 448 31.01 -4.53 -7.68
CA PHE A 448 30.62 -3.47 -8.62
C PHE A 448 31.79 -2.58 -9.08
N SER A 449 32.83 -2.46 -8.26
CA SER A 449 33.95 -1.53 -8.50
C SER A 449 35.20 -2.22 -9.05
N SER A 450 35.17 -3.54 -9.26
CA SER A 450 36.33 -4.27 -9.78
C SER A 450 36.65 -3.85 -11.22
N PRO A 451 37.93 -3.71 -11.61
CA PRO A 451 38.29 -3.30 -12.98
C PRO A 451 37.72 -4.23 -14.06
N GLN A 452 37.59 -5.52 -13.74
CA GLN A 452 37.05 -6.51 -14.65
C GLN A 452 35.53 -6.35 -14.83
N SER A 453 34.79 -6.09 -13.76
CA SER A 453 33.33 -5.86 -13.87
C SER A 453 33.02 -4.56 -14.59
N LEU A 454 33.75 -3.47 -14.32
CA LEU A 454 33.59 -2.20 -15.04
C LEU A 454 33.87 -2.33 -16.56
N LEU A 455 34.78 -3.22 -16.95
CA LEU A 455 35.09 -3.50 -18.35
C LEU A 455 34.00 -4.34 -19.03
N LEU A 456 33.49 -5.38 -18.36
CA LEU A 456 32.59 -6.38 -18.95
C LEU A 456 31.11 -5.98 -18.85
N ASP A 457 30.71 -5.44 -17.70
CA ASP A 457 29.30 -5.28 -17.31
C ASP A 457 28.87 -3.80 -17.33
N GLY A 458 29.80 -2.88 -17.58
CA GLY A 458 29.56 -1.44 -17.66
C GLY A 458 29.73 -0.71 -16.32
N ASP A 459 29.26 0.54 -16.24
CA ASP A 459 29.29 1.31 -15.00
C ASP A 459 28.38 0.70 -13.92
N VAL A 460 28.58 1.11 -12.66
CA VAL A 460 27.85 0.55 -11.51
C VAL A 460 26.34 0.68 -11.62
N GLY A 461 25.83 1.72 -12.29
CA GLY A 461 24.40 1.90 -12.54
C GLY A 461 23.88 0.91 -13.57
N THR A 462 24.62 0.71 -14.66
CA THR A 462 24.31 -0.31 -15.67
C THR A 462 24.27 -1.71 -15.06
N GLN A 463 25.26 -2.05 -14.24
CA GLN A 463 25.31 -3.34 -13.54
C GLN A 463 24.10 -3.54 -12.62
N LEU A 464 23.77 -2.55 -11.78
CA LEU A 464 22.66 -2.64 -10.84
C LEU A 464 21.31 -2.74 -11.56
N LEU A 465 21.13 -2.03 -12.67
CA LEU A 465 19.95 -2.12 -13.51
C LEU A 465 19.76 -3.54 -14.08
N GLN A 466 20.83 -4.15 -14.60
CA GLN A 466 20.77 -5.52 -15.13
C GLN A 466 20.37 -6.54 -14.07
N LEU A 467 20.87 -6.38 -12.85
CA LEU A 467 20.49 -7.22 -11.71
C LEU A 467 19.03 -6.99 -11.30
N ALA A 468 18.58 -5.74 -11.24
CA ALA A 468 17.18 -5.42 -10.93
C ALA A 468 16.22 -6.02 -11.97
N GLU A 469 16.56 -5.95 -13.26
CA GLU A 469 15.79 -6.57 -14.35
C GLU A 469 15.80 -8.10 -14.31
N TYR A 470 16.89 -8.72 -13.86
CA TYR A 470 16.97 -10.15 -13.63
C TYR A 470 16.03 -10.58 -12.50
N GLU A 471 16.14 -9.93 -11.34
CA GLU A 471 15.32 -10.25 -10.17
C GLU A 471 13.84 -9.96 -10.42
N HIS A 472 13.50 -8.95 -11.22
CA HIS A 472 12.13 -8.69 -11.69
C HIS A 472 11.52 -9.90 -12.43
N LYS A 473 12.28 -10.54 -13.33
CA LYS A 473 11.83 -11.75 -14.04
C LYS A 473 11.62 -12.90 -13.06
N CYS A 474 12.49 -13.04 -12.07
CA CYS A 474 12.35 -14.03 -11.00
C CYS A 474 11.10 -13.77 -10.14
N THR A 475 10.79 -12.52 -9.81
CA THR A 475 9.57 -12.15 -9.07
C THR A 475 8.32 -12.51 -9.85
N LEU A 476 8.25 -12.16 -11.14
CA LEU A 476 7.13 -12.51 -12.01
C LEU A 476 6.93 -14.03 -12.10
N SER A 477 8.01 -14.80 -12.21
CA SER A 477 7.93 -16.26 -12.18
C SER A 477 7.34 -16.78 -10.87
N CYS A 478 7.80 -16.27 -9.72
CA CYS A 478 7.28 -16.70 -8.42
C CYS A 478 5.81 -16.32 -8.22
N LEU A 479 5.42 -15.12 -8.69
CA LEU A 479 4.04 -14.65 -8.65
C LEU A 479 3.15 -15.58 -9.48
N ASN A 480 3.54 -15.88 -10.71
CA ASN A 480 2.81 -16.76 -11.63
C ASN A 480 2.66 -18.18 -11.07
N ASP A 481 3.71 -18.75 -10.48
CA ASP A 481 3.66 -20.08 -9.87
C ASP A 481 2.61 -20.15 -8.74
N LEU A 482 2.53 -19.10 -7.91
CA LEU A 482 1.59 -19.03 -6.80
C LEU A 482 0.16 -18.74 -7.29
N THR A 483 -0.04 -17.78 -8.18
CA THR A 483 -1.36 -17.42 -8.72
C THR A 483 -1.99 -18.59 -9.46
N GLN A 484 -1.22 -19.35 -10.25
CA GLN A 484 -1.72 -20.54 -10.94
C GLN A 484 -2.30 -21.59 -9.97
N ILE A 485 -1.65 -21.81 -8.83
CA ILE A 485 -2.14 -22.75 -7.81
C ILE A 485 -3.41 -22.21 -7.14
N LEU A 486 -3.46 -20.91 -6.84
CA LEU A 486 -4.64 -20.29 -6.25
C LEU A 486 -5.83 -20.33 -7.21
N ASP A 487 -5.62 -20.04 -8.49
CA ASP A 487 -6.66 -20.04 -9.52
C ASP A 487 -7.21 -21.45 -9.75
N SER A 488 -6.33 -22.44 -9.90
CA SER A 488 -6.73 -23.85 -10.08
C SER A 488 -7.48 -24.46 -8.89
N THR A 489 -7.41 -23.82 -7.72
CA THR A 489 -8.12 -24.23 -6.49
C THR A 489 -9.32 -23.33 -6.15
N GLY A 490 -9.76 -22.49 -7.10
CA GLY A 490 -10.95 -21.64 -6.94
C GLY A 490 -10.73 -20.41 -6.05
N ARG A 491 -9.47 -20.04 -5.76
CA ARG A 491 -9.09 -18.88 -4.92
C ARG A 491 -8.63 -17.69 -5.77
N GLN A 492 -9.30 -17.48 -6.90
CA GLN A 492 -8.96 -16.42 -7.87
C GLN A 492 -8.92 -15.02 -7.23
N THR A 493 -9.82 -14.73 -6.28
CA THR A 493 -9.82 -13.44 -5.57
C THR A 493 -8.51 -13.18 -4.82
N ILE A 494 -7.92 -14.21 -4.19
CA ILE A 494 -6.63 -14.07 -3.51
C ILE A 494 -5.51 -13.85 -4.54
N SER A 495 -5.51 -14.62 -5.62
CA SER A 495 -4.58 -14.45 -6.75
C SER A 495 -4.57 -13.00 -7.28
N LEU A 496 -5.76 -12.44 -7.52
CA LEU A 496 -5.96 -11.06 -7.96
C LEU A 496 -5.40 -10.03 -6.94
N TYR A 497 -5.61 -10.25 -5.65
CA TYR A 497 -5.08 -9.35 -4.61
C TYR A 497 -3.55 -9.38 -4.53
N LEU A 498 -2.92 -10.53 -4.78
CA LEU A 498 -1.45 -10.62 -4.83
C LEU A 498 -0.90 -9.89 -6.06
N GLN A 499 -1.55 -10.02 -7.22
CA GLN A 499 -1.17 -9.30 -8.43
C GLN A 499 -1.34 -7.78 -8.27
N MET A 500 -2.43 -7.35 -7.64
CA MET A 500 -2.66 -5.94 -7.27
C MET A 500 -1.52 -5.42 -6.38
N TYR A 501 -1.15 -6.17 -5.33
CA TYR A 501 -0.09 -5.75 -4.44
C TYR A 501 1.26 -5.67 -5.15
N TYR A 502 1.60 -6.66 -5.98
CA TYR A 502 2.83 -6.59 -6.77
C TYR A 502 2.83 -5.36 -7.70
N ARG A 503 1.68 -5.00 -8.29
CA ARG A 503 1.56 -3.75 -9.05
C ARG A 503 1.83 -2.51 -8.20
N CYS A 504 1.41 -2.49 -6.94
CA CYS A 504 1.77 -1.43 -6.00
C CYS A 504 3.29 -1.33 -5.81
N CYS A 505 3.99 -2.47 -5.68
CA CYS A 505 5.45 -2.52 -5.60
C CYS A 505 6.11 -1.98 -6.87
N VAL A 506 5.62 -2.33 -8.06
CA VAL A 506 6.13 -1.80 -9.33
C VAL A 506 5.98 -0.28 -9.41
N ILE A 507 4.81 0.26 -9.05
CA ILE A 507 4.57 1.72 -9.04
C ILE A 507 5.54 2.42 -8.08
N TYR A 508 5.78 1.84 -6.90
CA TYR A 508 6.76 2.35 -5.95
C TYR A 508 8.18 2.35 -6.54
N SER A 509 8.64 1.22 -7.08
CA SER A 509 9.98 1.08 -7.67
C SER A 509 10.20 2.09 -8.81
N GLU A 510 9.24 2.24 -9.73
CA GLU A 510 9.32 3.22 -10.82
C GLU A 510 9.36 4.66 -10.28
N THR A 511 8.65 4.93 -9.18
CA THR A 511 8.67 6.23 -8.49
C THR A 511 10.04 6.50 -7.86
N CYS A 512 10.66 5.51 -7.22
CA CYS A 512 12.01 5.63 -6.66
C CYS A 512 13.03 6.02 -7.74
N VAL A 513 13.00 5.33 -8.88
CA VAL A 513 13.90 5.62 -10.02
C VAL A 513 13.65 7.00 -10.60
N LYS A 514 12.39 7.39 -10.82
CA LYS A 514 12.07 8.68 -11.45
C LYS A 514 12.24 9.89 -10.54
N TYR A 515 12.07 9.73 -9.24
CA TYR A 515 12.05 10.85 -8.30
C TYR A 515 13.34 10.98 -7.50
N ALA A 516 14.21 9.95 -7.46
CA ALA A 516 15.19 9.81 -6.38
C ALA A 516 14.49 10.10 -5.03
N PHE A 517 13.36 9.41 -4.80
CA PHE A 517 12.44 9.57 -3.66
C PHE A 517 13.24 9.58 -2.35
N GLY A 518 13.51 10.79 -1.82
CA GLY A 518 14.44 11.07 -0.72
C GLY A 518 15.44 12.23 -0.95
N SER A 519 15.64 12.71 -2.18
CA SER A 519 16.66 13.74 -2.52
C SER A 519 16.20 15.20 -2.43
N THR A 520 14.89 15.47 -2.47
CA THR A 520 14.33 16.85 -2.58
C THR A 520 13.34 17.20 -1.47
N THR A 521 13.39 16.45 -0.38
CA THR A 521 12.49 16.59 0.78
C THR A 521 13.24 16.95 2.06
N ALA A 522 14.57 17.05 2.00
CA ALA A 522 15.41 17.68 3.01
C ALA A 522 15.66 19.17 2.67
N THR A 523 14.61 19.94 2.38
CA THR A 523 14.58 21.41 2.56
C THR A 523 13.17 21.87 2.85
#